data_AF-A0A2T9Z9X7-F1
#
_entry.id   AF-A0A2T9Z9X7-F1
#
_cell.length_a   1.000
_cell.length_b   1.000
_cell.length_c   1.000
_cell.angle_alpha   90.00
_cell.angle_beta   90.00
_cell.angle_gamma   90.00
#
_symmetry.space_group_name_H-M   'P 1'
#
loop_
_entity.id
_entity.type
_entity.pdbx_description
1 polymer ?
#
loop_
_entity_poly.entity_id
_entity_poly.type
_entity_poly.pdbx_seq_one_letter_code
_entity_poly.pdbx_strand_id
1 'polypeptide(L)' 'MSLPGYRHQPHKQWVDPTPMPESVPAVDEIGASSAPLKSLAFFFGSVCKEYNEDYMLCRSENNNLDGQPQIHEKENPIFH' A
#
# COMPACT_ATOMS: atom_id res chain seq x y z
N MET A 1 15.20 32.09 7.71
CA MET A 1 15.69 32.04 9.09
C MET A 1 15.75 30.59 9.55
N SER A 2 16.94 30.07 9.87
CA SER A 2 17.12 28.77 10.54
C SER A 2 17.37 29.06 12.02
N LEU A 3 16.60 28.44 12.92
CA LEU A 3 16.76 28.61 14.36
C LEU A 3 18.04 27.90 14.83
N PRO A 4 18.93 28.55 15.61
CA PRO A 4 20.15 27.94 16.11
C PRO A 4 19.80 26.84 17.12
N GLY A 5 20.01 25.58 16.74
CA GLY A 5 19.78 24.41 17.61
C GLY A 5 19.22 23.17 16.92
N TYR A 6 18.64 23.30 15.72
CA TYR A 6 18.19 22.13 14.96
C TYR A 6 19.34 21.48 14.18
N ARG A 7 19.99 20.48 14.80
CA ARG A 7 20.86 19.54 14.09
C ARG A 7 19.98 18.63 13.23
N HIS A 8 19.94 18.86 11.92
CA HIS A 8 19.39 17.89 10.97
C HIS A 8 20.22 16.61 11.08
N GLN A 9 19.80 15.64 11.90
CA GLN A 9 20.38 14.32 11.83
C GLN A 9 19.99 13.72 10.47
N PRO A 10 20.95 13.28 9.64
CA PRO A 10 20.59 12.53 8.45
C PRO A 10 19.86 11.26 8.93
N HIS A 11 18.62 11.07 8.49
CA HIS A 11 17.88 9.85 8.77
C HIS A 11 18.66 8.69 8.12
N LYS A 12 19.32 7.87 8.94
CA LYS A 12 19.93 6.63 8.43
C LYS A 12 18.77 5.67 8.15
N GLN A 13 18.56 5.33 6.88
CA GLN A 13 17.54 4.36 6.50
C GLN A 13 17.93 2.97 7.03
N TRP A 14 17.11 2.41 7.91
CA TRP A 14 17.22 1.04 8.40
C TRP A 14 16.16 0.19 7.69
N VAL A 15 16.56 -0.99 7.21
CA VAL A 15 15.69 -1.94 6.48
C VAL A 15 15.53 -3.18 7.33
N ASP A 16 14.28 -3.61 7.53
CA ASP A 16 13.94 -4.85 8.23
C ASP A 16 14.07 -6.07 7.30
N PRO A 17 14.87 -7.10 7.66
CA PRO A 17 14.99 -8.32 6.86
C PRO A 17 13.86 -9.34 7.06
N THR A 18 12.89 -9.09 7.93
CA THR A 18 11.82 -10.05 8.28
C THR A 18 10.90 -10.32 7.08
N PRO A 19 10.76 -11.58 6.62
CA PRO A 19 9.85 -11.93 5.54
C PRO A 19 8.38 -11.94 5.99
N MET A 20 7.45 -11.86 5.03
CA MET A 20 6.02 -11.95 5.28
C MET A 20 5.62 -13.36 5.81
N PRO A 21 4.71 -13.49 6.77
CA PRO A 21 4.26 -14.79 7.28
C PRO A 21 3.58 -15.66 6.22
N GLU A 22 3.78 -16.98 6.29
CA GLU A 22 3.27 -17.95 5.30
C GLU A 22 1.73 -18.03 5.20
N SER A 23 1.00 -17.52 6.21
CA SER A 23 -0.47 -17.47 6.18
C SER A 23 -1.02 -16.45 5.19
N VAL A 24 -0.21 -15.45 4.81
CA VAL A 24 -0.58 -14.42 3.85
C VAL A 24 -0.08 -14.87 2.47
N PRO A 25 -0.95 -14.96 1.45
CA PRO A 25 -0.53 -15.32 0.11
C PRO A 25 0.45 -14.28 -0.45
N ALA A 26 1.44 -14.72 -1.21
CA ALA A 26 2.30 -13.83 -1.96
C ALA A 26 1.48 -13.15 -3.08
N VAL A 27 1.75 -11.86 -3.30
CA VAL A 27 1.11 -11.03 -4.33
C VAL A 27 2.21 -10.29 -5.08
N ASP A 28 2.00 -10.07 -6.38
CA ASP A 28 2.93 -9.31 -7.21
C ASP A 28 2.80 -7.81 -6.97
N GLU A 29 3.94 -7.15 -6.79
CA GLU A 29 4.02 -5.70 -6.58
C GLU A 29 3.87 -4.93 -7.91
N ILE A 30 3.22 -3.76 -7.85
CA ILE A 30 2.85 -2.97 -9.05
C ILE A 30 4.07 -2.49 -9.85
N GLY A 31 5.24 -2.33 -9.22
CA GLY A 31 6.51 -2.00 -9.89
C GLY A 31 6.58 -0.64 -10.59
N ALA A 32 5.53 0.19 -10.51
CA ALA A 32 5.45 1.48 -11.19
C ALA A 32 5.91 2.64 -10.28
N SER A 33 6.59 3.62 -10.87
CA SER A 33 6.94 4.87 -10.19
C SER A 33 5.78 5.87 -10.17
N SER A 34 5.92 6.95 -9.39
CA SER A 34 4.83 7.91 -9.15
C SER A 34 4.31 8.60 -10.43
N ALA A 35 5.18 8.89 -11.39
CA ALA A 35 4.81 9.53 -12.65
C ALA A 35 3.91 8.65 -13.54
N PRO A 36 4.30 7.41 -13.92
CA PRO A 36 3.44 6.53 -14.71
C PRO A 36 2.17 6.14 -13.94
N LEU A 37 2.25 5.85 -12.65
CA LEU A 37 1.08 5.49 -11.84
C LEU A 37 0.06 6.64 -11.79
N LYS A 38 0.53 7.88 -11.66
CA LYS A 38 -0.35 9.06 -11.69
C LYS A 38 -0.97 9.30 -13.07
N SER A 39 -0.24 9.02 -14.15
CA SER A 39 -0.78 9.14 -15.52
C SER A 39 -1.86 8.09 -15.82
N LEU A 40 -1.81 6.93 -15.15
CA LEU A 40 -2.77 5.82 -15.30
C LEU A 40 -3.91 5.84 -14.28
N ALA A 41 -3.84 6.71 -13.26
CA ALA A 41 -4.77 6.72 -12.14
C ALA A 41 -6.25 6.82 -12.55
N PHE A 42 -6.56 7.59 -13.59
CA PHE A 42 -7.94 7.71 -14.10
C PHE A 42 -8.45 6.42 -14.73
N PHE A 43 -7.59 5.63 -15.37
CA PHE A 43 -7.94 4.35 -15.98
C PHE A 43 -8.08 3.26 -14.90
N PHE A 44 -7.18 3.24 -13.92
CA PHE A 44 -7.31 2.33 -12.77
C PHE A 44 -8.56 2.61 -11.94
N GLY A 45 -8.94 3.88 -11.78
CA GLY A 45 -10.16 4.24 -11.06
C GLY A 45 -11.45 3.72 -11.70
N SER A 46 -11.48 3.48 -13.02
CA SER A 46 -12.66 2.92 -13.68
C SER A 46 -12.68 1.40 -13.73
N VAL A 47 -11.51 0.76 -13.84
CA VAL A 47 -11.40 -0.71 -13.93
C VAL A 47 -11.45 -1.34 -12.54
N CYS A 48 -10.78 -0.75 -11.57
CA CYS A 48 -10.57 -1.33 -10.24
C CYS A 48 -11.51 -0.75 -9.18
N LYS A 49 -12.60 -0.10 -9.59
CA LYS A 49 -13.45 0.69 -8.70
C LYS A 49 -14.02 -0.14 -7.55
N GLU A 50 -14.67 -1.26 -7.90
CA GLU A 50 -15.37 -2.14 -6.95
C GLU A 50 -14.40 -2.70 -5.91
N TYR A 51 -13.25 -3.22 -6.35
CA TYR A 51 -12.17 -3.72 -5.50
C TYR A 51 -11.60 -2.65 -4.54
N ASN A 52 -11.32 -1.45 -5.05
CA ASN A 52 -10.80 -0.36 -4.23
C ASN A 52 -11.82 0.12 -3.19
N GLU A 53 -13.09 0.17 -3.54
CA GLU A 53 -14.18 0.56 -2.62
C GLU A 53 -14.38 -0.50 -1.53
N ASP A 54 -14.32 -1.79 -1.90
CA ASP A 54 -14.40 -2.91 -0.95
C ASP A 54 -13.23 -2.93 0.02
N TYR A 55 -12.01 -2.64 -0.44
CA TYR A 55 -10.85 -2.46 0.43
C TYR A 55 -11.06 -1.33 1.46
N MET A 56 -11.59 -0.19 1.00
CA MET A 56 -11.86 0.95 1.88
C MET A 56 -12.99 0.66 2.87
N LEU A 57 -14.03 -0.06 2.46
CA LEU A 57 -15.11 -0.51 3.32
C LEU A 57 -14.59 -1.49 4.38
N CYS A 58 -13.86 -2.52 3.97
CA CYS A 58 -13.27 -3.52 4.85
C CYS A 58 -12.35 -2.87 5.90
N ARG A 59 -11.55 -1.88 5.50
CA ARG A 59 -10.70 -1.10 6.41
C ARG A 59 -11.52 -0.27 7.40
N SER A 60 -12.65 0.29 6.97
CA SER A 60 -13.51 1.11 7.83
C SER A 60 -14.27 0.28 8.89
N GLU A 61 -14.67 -0.94 8.53
CA GLU A 61 -15.36 -1.87 9.42
C GLU A 61 -14.40 -2.50 10.44
N ASN A 62 -13.18 -2.83 9.98
CA ASN A 62 -12.14 -3.44 10.81
C ASN A 62 -11.15 -2.36 11.27
N ASN A 63 -11.46 -1.70 12.40
CA ASN A 63 -10.60 -0.68 13.04
C ASN A 63 -9.29 -1.23 13.64
N ASN A 64 -8.80 -2.39 13.18
CA ASN A 64 -7.53 -2.94 13.65
C ASN A 64 -6.39 -2.06 13.09
N LEU A 65 -5.70 -1.37 13.98
CA LEU A 65 -4.59 -0.45 13.69
C LEU A 65 -3.35 -1.15 13.11
N ASP A 66 -3.34 -2.49 13.13
CA ASP A 66 -2.21 -3.34 12.74
C ASP A 66 -2.12 -3.58 11.22
N GLY A 67 -3.02 -2.97 10.45
CA GLY A 67 -2.91 -2.91 8.99
C GLY A 67 -3.03 -4.26 8.29
N GLN A 68 -3.67 -5.25 8.89
CA GLN A 68 -3.99 -6.53 8.24
C GLN A 68 -5.34 -6.41 7.51
N PRO A 69 -5.36 -6.14 6.19
CA PRO A 69 -6.59 -6.26 5.43
C PRO A 69 -7.07 -7.70 5.47
N GLN A 70 -8.38 -7.91 5.60
CA GLN A 70 -8.92 -9.24 5.39
C GLN A 70 -8.69 -9.60 3.92
N ILE A 71 -7.77 -10.55 3.71
CA ILE A 71 -7.35 -11.16 2.43
C ILE A 71 -8.48 -11.98 1.77
N HIS A 72 -9.72 -11.46 1.76
CA HIS A 72 -10.86 -12.06 1.09
C HIS A 72 -10.89 -11.78 -0.43
N GLU A 73 -10.00 -10.94 -0.96
CA GLU A 73 -9.94 -10.55 -2.38
C GLU A 73 -9.18 -11.55 -3.29
N LYS A 74 -9.33 -12.86 -3.07
CA LYS A 74 -8.69 -13.86 -3.95
C LYS A 74 -9.30 -13.98 -5.35
N GLU A 75 -10.27 -13.14 -5.71
CA GLU A 75 -10.91 -13.09 -7.03
C GLU A 75 -10.74 -11.74 -7.73
N ASN A 76 -9.69 -10.97 -7.41
CA ASN A 76 -9.39 -9.76 -8.17
C ASN A 76 -8.62 -10.12 -9.47
N PRO A 77 -9.25 -10.00 -10.66
CA PRO A 77 -8.70 -10.45 -11.95
C PRO A 77 -7.52 -9.58 -12.44
N ILE A 78 -7.16 -8.52 -11.71
CA ILE A 78 -6.05 -7.63 -12.05
C ILE A 78 -4.69 -8.28 -11.73
N PHE A 79 -4.65 -9.26 -10.81
CA PHE A 79 -3.43 -9.97 -10.40
C PHE A 79 -3.26 -11.34 -11.09
N HIS A 80 -3.79 -11.52 -12.31
CA HIS A 80 -3.59 -12.71 -13.14
C HIS A 80 -2.67 -12.45 -14.34
#